data_AF-A0AA40AZY4-F1
#
_entry.id   AF-A0AA40AZY4-F1
#
_cell.length_a   1.000
_cell.length_b   1.000
_cell.length_c   1.000
_cell.angle_alpha   90.00
_cell.angle_beta   90.00
_cell.angle_gamma   90.00
#
_symmetry.space_group_name_H-M   'P 1'
#
loop_
_entity.id
_entity.type
_entity.pdbx_description
1 polymer ?
#
loop_
_entity_poly.entity_id
_entity_poly.type
_entity_poly.pdbx_seq_one_letter_code
_entity_poly.pdbx_strand_id
1 'polypeptide(L)'
;MAELCLAIIPLCTKLLSECLHGYGLFVDAKDLGRTSQKLFWKFKIQEARLRIWAREWGLIGDEQGRQIAQLRDMDDYNIVTETLVRLSQLFQDFEQLQTRYGLAPAAETQNHQGRPLWRAPLDEIAARPRAGGPTVLSVHAALANDKNLDNLARRDLEKGKERDRTATIAEKARWAVADRSRFETMIKELQDYNDGLYCLLSSIERRRLRQALAPSVIPEQQGAAAVEDIRNAAGEYPDLATVANLAAQRLRIGGQGSAAAITAAAGTHPKLQIEGHRVVFDLSVPGNDALAQLGRALASYLDTESGASRRVLVEWKLYDKDVGEAVKQEHLQRLRELASLLHVGSKPPLLRVPRCLGFVADDWHPRIGFVFDYASDTAPWSLRHVLGGCQAVPHVGDRFRLAYQLSLSLGILHTAGWLHKGIRSENIIFSSPRPSPGTTTAPQLDEPQLVGFEYTRPNTPAAISDPIRDAGLERRLYWHPQCMDSEGRPRTRFEPALDVYALGVVLLEVGFWRRIDEFWHEEYSGRNDRFVKHLQNFYAPMLGAKMGKMYMEVVLACLSGEYRNAAGGRVDGDSISHTEGQGFHWAVVNKLSKLVA
;
A
#
# COMPACT_ATOMS: atom_id res chain seq x y z
N MET A 1 32.53 12.46 -17.36
CA MET A 1 31.50 11.84 -16.49
C MET A 1 30.26 12.72 -16.41
N ALA A 2 30.30 13.92 -15.80
CA ALA A 2 29.11 14.77 -15.64
C ALA A 2 28.39 15.13 -16.97
N GLU A 3 29.13 15.46 -18.03
CA GLU A 3 28.55 15.75 -19.37
C GLU A 3 27.92 14.52 -20.04
N LEU A 4 28.45 13.31 -19.82
CA LEU A 4 27.88 12.06 -20.32
C LEU A 4 26.58 11.70 -19.58
N CYS A 5 26.55 11.88 -18.25
CA CYS A 5 25.35 11.68 -17.44
C CYS A 5 24.21 12.63 -17.86
N LEU A 6 24.53 13.86 -18.26
CA LEU A 6 23.56 14.84 -18.76
C LEU A 6 22.91 14.41 -20.10
N ALA A 7 23.58 13.57 -20.88
CA ALA A 7 23.11 13.10 -22.18
C ALA A 7 22.39 11.74 -22.10
N ILE A 8 22.88 10.82 -21.28
CA ILE A 8 22.39 9.43 -21.19
C ILE A 8 21.07 9.29 -20.43
N ILE A 9 20.88 10.08 -19.37
CA ILE A 9 19.66 10.03 -18.55
C ILE A 9 18.43 10.44 -19.39
N PRO A 10 18.45 11.56 -20.14
CA PRO A 10 17.35 11.90 -21.05
C PRO A 10 17.05 10.82 -22.09
N LEU A 11 18.07 10.16 -22.64
CA LEU A 11 17.89 9.05 -23.59
C LEU A 11 17.16 7.87 -22.93
N CYS A 12 17.60 7.44 -21.74
CA CYS A 12 16.93 6.39 -20.97
C CYS A 12 15.49 6.76 -20.64
N THR A 13 15.23 8.00 -20.23
CA THR A 13 13.88 8.49 -19.93
C THR A 13 12.98 8.48 -21.17
N LYS A 14 13.50 8.86 -22.34
CA LYS A 14 12.77 8.78 -23.62
C LYS A 14 12.44 7.33 -23.97
N LEU A 15 13.42 6.42 -23.97
CA LEU A 15 13.22 5.00 -24.27
C LEU A 15 12.23 4.33 -23.31
N LEU A 16 12.30 4.67 -22.02
CA LEU A 16 11.35 4.22 -21.03
C LEU A 16 9.92 4.69 -21.34
N SER A 17 9.76 5.96 -21.76
CA SER A 17 8.46 6.48 -22.19
C SER A 17 7.91 5.73 -23.40
N GLU A 18 8.77 5.37 -24.36
CA GLU A 18 8.38 4.54 -25.52
C GLU A 18 7.91 3.15 -25.06
N CYS A 19 8.64 2.50 -24.15
CA CYS A 19 8.26 1.19 -23.60
C CYS A 19 6.90 1.27 -22.89
N LEU A 20 6.71 2.24 -22.00
CA LEU A 20 5.46 2.43 -21.26
C LEU A 20 4.29 2.78 -22.17
N HIS A 21 4.53 3.51 -23.26
CA HIS A 21 3.52 3.75 -24.30
C HIS A 21 3.13 2.44 -24.99
N GLY A 22 4.09 1.58 -25.32
CA GLY A 22 3.85 0.25 -25.90
C GLY A 22 2.91 -0.62 -25.07
N TYR A 23 3.09 -0.65 -23.74
CA TYR A 23 2.16 -1.33 -22.81
C TYR A 23 0.72 -0.78 -22.86
N GLY A 24 0.55 0.49 -23.24
CA GLY A 24 -0.75 1.16 -23.35
C GLY A 24 -1.52 0.85 -24.63
N LEU A 25 -0.89 0.25 -25.64
CA LEU A 25 -1.51 -0.05 -26.94
C LEU A 25 -2.40 -1.32 -26.92
N PHE A 26 -2.37 -2.09 -25.84
CA PHE A 26 -3.14 -3.32 -25.69
C PHE A 26 -4.55 -3.04 -25.15
N VAL A 27 -5.59 -3.53 -25.84
CA VAL A 27 -6.99 -3.38 -25.41
C VAL A 27 -7.23 -4.19 -24.13
N ASP A 28 -8.10 -3.66 -23.25
CA ASP A 28 -8.65 -4.42 -22.14
C ASP A 28 -9.19 -5.77 -22.63
N ALA A 29 -8.77 -6.85 -21.96
CA ALA A 29 -9.13 -8.23 -22.26
C ALA A 29 -10.62 -8.58 -22.00
N LYS A 30 -11.53 -7.61 -22.04
CA LYS A 30 -12.97 -7.85 -21.85
C LYS A 30 -13.57 -8.75 -22.93
N ASP A 31 -12.99 -8.76 -24.14
CA ASP A 31 -13.40 -9.63 -25.26
C ASP A 31 -12.64 -10.96 -25.29
N LEU A 32 -11.78 -11.21 -24.30
CA LEU A 32 -10.84 -12.30 -24.25
C LEU A 32 -11.29 -13.28 -23.15
N GLY A 33 -11.75 -14.48 -23.52
CA GLY A 33 -12.32 -15.45 -22.58
C GLY A 33 -11.43 -15.73 -21.34
N ARG A 34 -12.01 -16.18 -20.21
CA ARG A 34 -11.39 -16.24 -18.86
C ARG A 34 -9.89 -16.56 -18.77
N THR A 35 -9.36 -17.50 -19.54
CA THR A 35 -7.92 -17.86 -19.54
C THR A 35 -7.02 -16.72 -20.03
N SER A 36 -7.51 -15.89 -20.94
CA SER A 36 -6.82 -14.74 -21.48
C SER A 36 -6.71 -13.57 -20.47
N GLN A 37 -7.61 -13.50 -19.49
CA GLN A 37 -7.58 -12.46 -18.45
C GLN A 37 -6.41 -12.64 -17.48
N LYS A 38 -6.02 -13.89 -17.18
CA LYS A 38 -4.80 -14.20 -16.42
C LYS A 38 -3.54 -13.69 -17.15
N LEU A 39 -3.45 -13.91 -18.47
CA LEU A 39 -2.32 -13.45 -19.27
C LEU A 39 -2.25 -11.93 -19.34
N PHE A 40 -3.40 -11.27 -19.47
CA PHE A 40 -3.48 -9.82 -19.39
C PHE A 40 -2.95 -9.28 -18.06
N TRP A 41 -3.30 -9.89 -16.93
CA TRP A 41 -2.76 -9.47 -15.65
C TRP A 41 -1.27 -9.79 -15.48
N LYS A 42 -0.78 -10.91 -16.01
CA LYS A 42 0.67 -11.17 -16.06
C LYS A 42 1.40 -10.08 -16.85
N PHE A 43 0.84 -9.64 -17.98
CA PHE A 43 1.37 -8.53 -18.77
C PHE A 43 1.33 -7.20 -17.99
N LYS A 44 0.22 -6.87 -17.33
CA LYS A 44 0.10 -5.65 -16.50
C LYS A 44 1.01 -5.65 -15.29
N ILE A 45 1.32 -6.82 -14.72
CA ILE A 45 2.35 -6.95 -13.68
C ILE A 45 3.72 -6.55 -14.25
N GLN A 46 4.07 -6.93 -15.49
CA GLN A 46 5.35 -6.50 -16.10
C GLN A 46 5.41 -4.99 -16.36
N GLU A 47 4.28 -4.38 -16.77
CA GLU A 47 4.18 -2.93 -16.89
C GLU A 47 4.46 -2.23 -15.54
N ALA A 48 3.78 -2.69 -14.48
CA ALA A 48 3.97 -2.16 -13.13
C ALA A 48 5.42 -2.34 -12.67
N ARG A 49 6.00 -3.53 -12.88
CA ARG A 49 7.39 -3.82 -12.52
C ARG A 49 8.39 -2.87 -13.17
N LEU A 50 8.24 -2.58 -14.47
CA LEU A 50 9.09 -1.63 -15.19
C LEU A 50 8.96 -0.22 -14.63
N ARG A 51 7.72 0.23 -14.38
CA ARG A 51 7.45 1.57 -13.82
C ARG A 51 8.05 1.75 -12.43
N ILE A 52 7.90 0.76 -11.55
CA ILE A 52 8.46 0.80 -10.19
C ILE A 52 9.99 0.77 -10.25
N TRP A 53 10.59 -0.08 -11.11
CA TRP A 53 12.03 -0.08 -11.33
C TRP A 53 12.54 1.28 -11.77
N ALA A 54 11.89 1.92 -12.75
CA ALA A 54 12.31 3.22 -13.23
C ALA A 54 12.24 4.32 -12.15
N ARG A 55 11.28 4.21 -11.22
CA ARG A 55 11.19 5.11 -10.05
C ARG A 55 12.34 4.89 -9.07
N GLU A 56 12.67 3.64 -8.73
CA GLU A 56 13.81 3.34 -7.85
C GLU A 56 15.17 3.62 -8.52
N TRP A 57 15.28 3.41 -9.82
CA TRP A 57 16.49 3.75 -10.58
C TRP A 57 16.75 5.25 -10.60
N GLY A 58 15.69 6.07 -10.47
CA GLY A 58 15.75 7.52 -10.51
C GLY A 58 15.44 8.15 -11.88
N LEU A 59 14.91 7.36 -12.83
CA LEU A 59 14.47 7.85 -14.14
C LEU A 59 13.10 8.55 -14.07
N ILE A 60 12.28 8.17 -13.09
CA ILE A 60 10.98 8.80 -12.79
C ILE A 60 11.02 9.26 -11.34
N GLY A 61 10.82 10.54 -11.06
CA GLY A 61 10.79 11.02 -9.67
C GLY A 61 11.24 12.46 -9.48
N ASP A 62 11.34 12.83 -8.20
CA ASP A 62 11.78 14.14 -7.73
C ASP A 62 13.29 14.36 -7.94
N GLU A 63 13.76 15.55 -7.56
CA GLU A 63 15.17 15.94 -7.68
C GLU A 63 16.12 14.94 -7.00
N GLN A 64 15.67 14.32 -5.91
CA GLN A 64 16.43 13.32 -5.18
C GLN A 64 16.59 12.01 -5.97
N GLY A 65 15.54 11.58 -6.69
CA GLY A 65 15.64 10.48 -7.64
C GLY A 65 16.66 10.75 -8.75
N ARG A 66 16.70 11.97 -9.29
CA ARG A 66 17.69 12.35 -10.33
C ARG A 66 19.12 12.36 -9.81
N GLN A 67 19.32 12.78 -8.56
CA GLN A 67 20.64 12.70 -7.91
C GLN A 67 21.09 11.25 -7.75
N ILE A 68 20.19 10.33 -7.37
CA ILE A 68 20.50 8.89 -7.29
C ILE A 68 20.92 8.37 -8.66
N ALA A 69 20.16 8.69 -9.71
CA ALA A 69 20.49 8.29 -11.08
C ALA A 69 21.90 8.76 -11.48
N GLN A 70 22.25 10.02 -11.20
CA GLN A 70 23.58 10.58 -11.51
C GLN A 70 24.74 9.89 -10.77
N LEU A 71 24.48 9.20 -9.66
CA LEU A 71 25.47 8.50 -8.86
C LEU A 71 25.67 7.04 -9.27
N ARG A 72 24.87 6.50 -10.20
CA ARG A 72 24.99 5.10 -10.66
C ARG A 72 26.17 4.92 -11.62
N ASP A 73 26.63 3.67 -11.72
CA ASP A 73 27.74 3.31 -12.61
C ASP A 73 27.35 3.49 -14.08
N MET A 74 28.30 3.96 -14.90
CA MET A 74 28.09 4.12 -16.34
C MET A 74 27.96 2.77 -17.05
N ASP A 75 28.60 1.72 -16.54
CA ASP A 75 28.45 0.37 -17.09
C ASP A 75 27.01 -0.15 -16.94
N ASP A 76 26.35 0.17 -15.83
CA ASP A 76 24.93 -0.14 -15.63
C ASP A 76 24.06 0.60 -16.65
N TYR A 77 24.39 1.85 -16.96
CA TYR A 77 23.63 2.62 -17.95
C TYR A 77 23.71 2.03 -19.37
N ASN A 78 24.83 1.42 -19.74
CA ASN A 78 24.94 0.69 -21.01
C ASN A 78 23.94 -0.48 -21.06
N ILE A 79 23.89 -1.27 -19.99
CA ILE A 79 22.97 -2.41 -19.86
C ILE A 79 21.51 -1.91 -19.88
N VAL A 80 21.21 -0.85 -19.11
CA VAL A 80 19.88 -0.25 -19.06
C VAL A 80 19.44 0.24 -20.43
N THR A 81 20.29 1.00 -21.12
CA THR A 81 19.94 1.58 -22.42
C THR A 81 19.70 0.49 -23.46
N GLU A 82 20.58 -0.52 -23.54
CA GLU A 82 20.42 -1.66 -24.46
C GLU A 82 19.16 -2.46 -24.14
N THR A 83 18.86 -2.68 -22.85
CA THR A 83 17.66 -3.40 -22.41
C THR A 83 16.39 -2.64 -22.77
N LEU A 84 16.36 -1.32 -22.55
CA LEU A 84 15.22 -0.48 -22.91
C LEU A 84 15.02 -0.38 -24.44
N VAL A 85 16.11 -0.36 -25.22
CA VAL A 85 16.04 -0.42 -26.70
C VAL A 85 15.45 -1.75 -27.17
N ARG A 86 15.81 -2.88 -26.55
CA ARG A 86 15.23 -4.19 -26.90
C ARG A 86 13.77 -4.29 -26.48
N LEU A 87 13.43 -3.78 -25.29
CA LEU A 87 12.05 -3.69 -24.82
C LEU A 87 11.19 -2.84 -25.75
N SER A 88 11.68 -1.69 -26.21
CA SER A 88 10.92 -0.82 -27.12
C SER A 88 10.70 -1.49 -28.49
N GLN A 89 11.68 -2.24 -28.99
CA GLN A 89 11.55 -3.00 -30.24
C GLN A 89 10.43 -4.04 -30.20
N LEU A 90 10.22 -4.71 -29.05
CA LEU A 90 9.12 -5.66 -28.89
C LEU A 90 7.74 -5.05 -29.16
N PHE A 91 7.57 -3.75 -28.91
CA PHE A 91 6.30 -3.04 -29.10
C PHE A 91 6.18 -2.37 -30.47
N GLN A 92 7.28 -2.25 -31.24
CA GLN A 92 7.34 -1.48 -32.48
C GLN A 92 7.29 -2.37 -33.74
N ASP A 93 7.68 -3.64 -33.63
CA ASP A 93 7.69 -4.57 -34.77
C ASP A 93 6.31 -5.20 -34.99
N PHE A 94 5.51 -4.60 -35.88
CA PHE A 94 4.14 -5.04 -36.22
C PHE A 94 4.08 -6.47 -36.73
N GLU A 95 5.04 -6.86 -37.57
CA GLU A 95 5.08 -8.20 -38.15
C GLU A 95 5.39 -9.21 -37.05
N GLN A 96 6.34 -8.91 -36.16
CA GLN A 96 6.67 -9.75 -35.02
C GLN A 96 5.50 -9.84 -34.01
N LEU A 97 4.81 -8.74 -33.74
CA LEU A 97 3.61 -8.71 -32.90
C LEU A 97 2.51 -9.66 -33.40
N GLN A 98 2.29 -9.71 -34.72
CA GLN A 98 1.31 -10.62 -35.32
C GLN A 98 1.81 -12.06 -35.43
N THR A 99 2.98 -12.25 -36.04
CA THR A 99 3.49 -13.58 -36.41
C THR A 99 4.05 -14.35 -35.21
N ARG A 100 4.86 -13.68 -34.37
CA ARG A 100 5.56 -14.33 -33.26
C ARG A 100 4.75 -14.30 -31.97
N TYR A 101 4.10 -13.18 -31.68
CA TYR A 101 3.37 -12.98 -30.42
C TYR A 101 1.86 -13.16 -30.55
N GLY A 102 1.34 -13.39 -31.76
CA GLY A 102 -0.03 -13.81 -31.96
C GLY A 102 -1.06 -12.72 -31.66
N LEU A 103 -0.73 -11.47 -31.95
CA LEU A 103 -1.62 -10.33 -31.76
C LEU A 103 -2.37 -9.99 -33.05
N ALA A 104 -3.60 -9.53 -32.92
CA ALA A 104 -4.40 -9.03 -34.04
C ALA A 104 -4.78 -7.57 -33.81
N PRO A 105 -4.88 -6.75 -34.88
CA PRO A 105 -5.44 -5.40 -34.78
C PRO A 105 -6.90 -5.49 -34.28
N ALA A 106 -7.22 -4.79 -33.21
CA ALA A 106 -8.58 -4.67 -32.71
C ALA A 106 -9.37 -3.68 -33.56
N ALA A 107 -10.62 -4.02 -33.92
CA ALA A 107 -11.51 -3.11 -34.63
C ALA A 107 -11.90 -1.91 -33.74
N GLU A 108 -12.08 -0.73 -34.34
CA GLU A 108 -12.56 0.47 -33.64
C GLU A 108 -13.99 0.25 -33.10
N THR A 109 -14.14 -0.14 -31.83
CA THR A 109 -15.42 -0.02 -31.14
C THR A 109 -15.68 1.46 -30.85
N GLN A 110 -16.55 2.08 -31.63
CA GLN A 110 -17.11 3.40 -31.35
C GLN A 110 -17.90 3.36 -30.04
N ASN A 111 -17.33 3.87 -28.95
CA ASN A 111 -18.13 4.24 -27.78
C ASN A 111 -18.55 5.71 -27.91
N HIS A 112 -19.87 5.95 -27.89
CA HIS A 112 -20.50 7.27 -27.84
C HIS A 112 -20.22 7.96 -26.49
N GLN A 113 -19.00 8.45 -26.33
CA GLN A 113 -18.54 9.52 -25.44
C GLN A 113 -17.05 9.66 -25.77
N GLY A 114 -16.74 10.55 -26.72
CA GLY A 114 -15.41 10.72 -27.31
C GLY A 114 -14.36 11.31 -26.35
N ARG A 115 -14.10 10.64 -25.23
CA ARG A 115 -12.92 10.86 -24.40
C ARG A 115 -12.22 9.51 -24.16
N PRO A 116 -10.92 9.38 -24.49
CA PRO A 116 -10.16 8.20 -24.12
C PRO A 116 -10.13 8.08 -22.59
N LEU A 117 -10.42 6.89 -22.06
CA LEU A 117 -10.26 6.58 -20.63
C LEU A 117 -8.78 6.55 -20.18
N TRP A 118 -7.85 6.74 -21.11
CA TRP A 118 -6.42 6.86 -20.88
C TRP A 118 -5.94 8.22 -21.41
N ARG A 119 -5.47 9.11 -20.53
CA ARG A 119 -4.59 10.22 -20.92
C ARG A 119 -3.17 9.67 -20.99
N ALA A 120 -2.39 10.14 -21.96
CA ALA A 120 -0.99 9.77 -22.11
C ALA A 120 -0.21 9.96 -20.79
N PRO A 121 0.72 9.07 -20.42
CA PRO A 121 1.59 9.21 -19.23
C PRO A 121 2.58 10.38 -19.30
N LEU A 122 2.50 11.21 -20.34
CA LEU A 122 3.44 12.29 -20.59
C LEU A 122 3.49 13.29 -19.42
N ASP A 123 2.44 13.44 -18.61
CA ASP A 123 2.46 14.40 -17.50
C ASP A 123 3.35 13.97 -16.30
N GLU A 124 3.57 12.66 -16.08
CA GLU A 124 4.48 12.17 -15.01
C GLU A 124 5.96 12.23 -15.43
N ILE A 125 6.23 12.07 -16.73
CA ILE A 125 7.58 12.07 -17.31
C ILE A 125 7.98 13.48 -17.78
N ALA A 126 7.01 14.36 -18.06
CA ALA A 126 7.24 15.74 -18.48
C ALA A 126 7.58 16.66 -17.30
N ALA A 127 8.82 16.54 -16.83
CA ALA A 127 9.59 17.77 -16.74
C ALA A 127 9.75 18.27 -18.18
N ARG A 128 8.85 19.16 -18.67
CA ARG A 128 9.07 19.85 -19.95
C ARG A 128 10.52 20.37 -19.92
N PRO A 129 11.38 19.99 -20.89
CA PRO A 129 12.68 20.64 -20.98
C PRO A 129 12.36 22.13 -21.10
N ARG A 130 12.92 22.96 -20.20
CA ARG A 130 12.95 24.41 -20.42
C ARG A 130 13.42 24.60 -21.86
N ALA A 131 12.73 25.42 -22.64
CA ALA A 131 13.18 25.77 -24.00
C ALA A 131 14.65 26.18 -23.90
N GLY A 132 15.55 25.32 -24.40
CA GLY A 132 16.99 25.37 -24.10
C GLY A 132 17.64 24.06 -23.60
N GLY A 133 16.88 22.98 -23.38
CA GLY A 133 17.45 21.65 -23.15
C GLY A 133 18.24 21.12 -24.37
N PRO A 134 19.27 20.29 -24.17
CA PRO A 134 20.10 19.77 -25.26
C PRO A 134 19.23 19.11 -26.35
N THR A 135 19.28 19.65 -27.57
CA THR A 135 18.68 19.00 -28.77
C THR A 135 19.30 17.62 -28.98
N VAL A 136 18.62 16.69 -29.64
CA VAL A 136 19.13 15.32 -29.92
C VAL A 136 20.56 15.35 -30.51
N LEU A 137 20.87 16.35 -31.33
CA LEU A 137 22.21 16.65 -31.86
C LEU A 137 23.29 16.87 -30.77
N SER A 138 22.94 17.47 -29.63
CA SER A 138 23.87 17.71 -28.52
C SER A 138 24.04 16.52 -27.57
N VAL A 139 23.09 15.57 -27.54
CA VAL A 139 23.26 14.27 -26.84
C VAL A 139 24.31 13.43 -27.56
N HIS A 140 24.29 13.40 -28.90
CA HIS A 140 25.32 12.73 -29.70
C HIS A 140 26.72 13.35 -29.53
N ALA A 141 26.81 14.68 -29.52
CA ALA A 141 28.08 15.37 -29.29
C ALA A 141 28.68 15.06 -27.90
N ALA A 142 27.84 14.90 -26.86
CA ALA A 142 28.26 14.55 -25.51
C ALA A 142 28.61 13.05 -25.33
N LEU A 143 27.98 12.16 -26.09
CA LEU A 143 28.24 10.71 -26.08
C LEU A 143 29.40 10.29 -27.01
N ALA A 144 29.87 11.17 -27.89
CA ALA A 144 30.90 10.87 -28.90
C ALA A 144 32.24 10.32 -28.34
N ASN A 145 32.52 10.55 -27.06
CA ASN A 145 33.72 10.04 -26.38
C ASN A 145 33.58 8.59 -25.90
N ASP A 146 32.38 8.01 -25.88
CA ASP A 146 32.14 6.59 -25.62
C ASP A 146 31.56 5.93 -26.89
N LYS A 147 32.41 5.16 -27.58
CA LYS A 147 32.06 4.55 -28.87
C LYS A 147 30.86 3.60 -28.77
N ASN A 148 30.64 2.93 -27.64
CA ASN A 148 29.52 1.99 -27.49
C ASN A 148 28.20 2.74 -27.35
N LEU A 149 28.19 3.81 -26.55
CA LEU A 149 27.04 4.65 -26.30
C LEU A 149 26.68 5.56 -27.48
N ASP A 150 27.67 6.10 -28.20
CA ASP A 150 27.42 6.82 -29.46
C ASP A 150 26.84 5.88 -30.52
N ASN A 151 27.34 4.64 -30.64
CA ASN A 151 26.76 3.65 -31.54
C ASN A 151 25.32 3.26 -31.14
N LEU A 152 25.02 3.19 -29.85
CA LEU A 152 23.67 2.92 -29.34
C LEU A 152 22.71 4.08 -29.61
N ALA A 153 23.14 5.31 -29.36
CA ALA A 153 22.39 6.52 -29.65
C ALA A 153 22.18 6.67 -31.17
N ARG A 154 23.18 6.34 -32.00
CA ARG A 154 23.07 6.33 -33.47
C ARG A 154 22.08 5.28 -33.94
N ARG A 155 22.11 4.07 -33.36
CA ARG A 155 21.10 3.03 -33.59
C ARG A 155 19.70 3.51 -33.19
N ASP A 156 19.56 4.24 -32.08
CA ASP A 156 18.29 4.86 -31.67
C ASP A 156 17.82 5.91 -32.69
N LEU A 157 18.72 6.76 -33.19
CA LEU A 157 18.42 7.81 -34.17
C LEU A 157 18.07 7.25 -35.55
N GLU A 158 18.83 6.27 -36.03
CA GLU A 158 18.58 5.59 -37.31
C GLU A 158 17.25 4.84 -37.28
N LYS A 159 17.01 4.07 -36.21
CA LYS A 159 15.70 3.43 -35.99
C LYS A 159 14.61 4.48 -35.77
N GLY A 160 14.92 5.62 -35.14
CA GLY A 160 14.02 6.75 -34.96
C GLY A 160 13.42 7.32 -36.25
N LYS A 161 14.17 7.27 -37.35
CA LYS A 161 13.66 7.68 -38.67
C LYS A 161 12.73 6.63 -39.31
N GLU A 162 12.92 5.35 -38.98
CA GLU A 162 11.95 4.29 -39.28
C GLU A 162 10.72 4.33 -38.35
N ARG A 163 10.90 4.82 -37.10
CA ARG A 163 9.83 5.06 -36.11
C ARG A 163 8.82 6.09 -36.58
N ASP A 164 9.24 7.23 -37.15
CA ASP A 164 8.30 8.25 -37.62
C ASP A 164 7.37 7.75 -38.75
N ARG A 165 7.79 6.74 -39.51
CA ARG A 165 7.00 6.12 -40.58
C ARG A 165 6.03 5.04 -40.08
N THR A 166 6.36 4.33 -39.01
CA THR A 166 5.55 3.24 -38.45
C THR A 166 4.63 3.71 -37.32
N ALA A 167 5.03 4.75 -36.57
CA ALA A 167 4.25 5.36 -35.50
C ALA A 167 2.92 5.95 -35.98
N THR A 168 2.85 6.51 -37.20
CA THR A 168 1.60 7.08 -37.75
C THR A 168 0.51 6.02 -37.99
N ILE A 169 0.92 4.75 -38.13
CA ILE A 169 0.03 3.59 -38.31
C ILE A 169 -0.25 2.93 -36.96
N ALA A 170 0.75 2.89 -36.06
CA ALA A 170 0.67 2.31 -34.72
C ALA A 170 -0.19 3.11 -33.74
N GLU A 171 -0.17 4.45 -33.80
CA GLU A 171 -0.98 5.32 -32.95
C GLU A 171 -2.50 5.08 -33.11
N LYS A 172 -2.90 4.40 -34.19
CA LYS A 172 -4.30 4.07 -34.50
C LYS A 172 -4.66 2.61 -34.21
N ALA A 173 -3.69 1.72 -34.07
CA ALA A 173 -3.93 0.28 -33.94
C ALA A 173 -3.86 -0.14 -32.46
N ARG A 174 -5.00 -0.54 -31.90
CA ARG A 174 -5.02 -1.23 -30.60
C ARG A 174 -4.84 -2.73 -30.81
N TRP A 175 -4.16 -3.42 -29.91
CA TRP A 175 -3.88 -4.86 -30.05
C TRP A 175 -4.82 -5.73 -29.22
N ALA A 176 -5.30 -6.82 -29.81
CA ALA A 176 -6.01 -7.91 -29.15
C ALA A 176 -5.21 -9.22 -29.25
N VAL A 177 -5.34 -10.08 -28.24
CA VAL A 177 -4.65 -11.38 -28.20
C VAL A 177 -5.39 -12.39 -29.08
N ALA A 178 -4.77 -12.85 -30.17
CA ALA A 178 -5.35 -13.88 -31.05
C ALA A 178 -4.83 -15.29 -30.72
N ASP A 179 -3.56 -15.43 -30.33
CA ASP A 179 -2.93 -16.69 -29.91
C ASP A 179 -2.34 -16.56 -28.50
N ARG A 180 -2.85 -17.38 -27.58
CA ARG A 180 -2.47 -17.35 -26.16
C ARG A 180 -1.04 -17.82 -25.89
N SER A 181 -0.60 -18.88 -26.57
CA SER A 181 0.72 -19.47 -26.32
C SER A 181 1.83 -18.56 -26.85
N ARG A 182 1.58 -17.93 -28.00
CA ARG A 182 2.47 -16.90 -28.55
C ARG A 182 2.52 -15.66 -27.66
N PHE A 183 1.39 -15.25 -27.09
CA PHE A 183 1.38 -14.11 -26.16
C PHE A 183 2.10 -14.41 -24.83
N GLU A 184 2.00 -15.64 -24.31
CA GLU A 184 2.81 -16.09 -23.16
C GLU A 184 4.31 -15.94 -23.42
N THR A 185 4.76 -16.19 -24.66
CA THR A 185 6.16 -15.99 -25.06
C THR A 185 6.56 -14.53 -24.94
N MET A 186 5.71 -13.59 -25.38
CA MET A 186 5.95 -12.15 -25.21
C MET A 186 6.08 -11.77 -23.73
N ILE A 187 5.15 -12.24 -22.89
CA ILE A 187 5.17 -11.97 -21.45
C ILE A 187 6.47 -12.49 -20.83
N LYS A 188 6.93 -13.67 -21.24
CA LYS A 188 8.17 -14.25 -20.75
C LYS A 188 9.39 -13.41 -21.13
N GLU A 189 9.47 -12.91 -22.37
CA GLU A 189 10.55 -12.01 -22.77
C GLU A 189 10.52 -10.68 -22.02
N LEU A 190 9.33 -10.07 -21.84
CA LEU A 190 9.18 -8.86 -21.03
C LEU A 190 9.62 -9.08 -19.58
N GLN A 191 9.29 -10.24 -19.02
CA GLN A 191 9.74 -10.64 -17.70
C GLN A 191 11.26 -10.78 -17.64
N ASP A 192 11.89 -11.44 -18.61
CA ASP A 192 13.33 -11.67 -18.62
C ASP A 192 14.10 -10.33 -18.73
N TYR A 193 13.61 -9.38 -19.53
CA TYR A 193 14.17 -8.03 -19.58
C TYR A 193 13.99 -7.27 -18.27
N ASN A 194 12.79 -7.31 -17.67
CA ASN A 194 12.54 -6.69 -16.37
C ASN A 194 13.40 -7.32 -15.25
N ASP A 195 13.57 -8.65 -15.26
CA ASP A 195 14.43 -9.37 -14.31
C ASP A 195 15.89 -8.92 -14.47
N GLY A 196 16.37 -8.76 -15.71
CA GLY A 196 17.69 -8.19 -16.01
C GLY A 196 17.89 -6.78 -15.43
N LEU A 197 16.90 -5.89 -15.60
CA LEU A 197 16.91 -4.55 -15.00
C LEU A 197 16.89 -4.59 -13.46
N TYR A 198 16.15 -5.54 -12.87
CA TYR A 198 16.06 -5.72 -11.42
C TYR A 198 17.36 -6.24 -10.81
N CYS A 199 18.16 -7.00 -11.56
CA CYS A 199 19.45 -7.51 -11.11
C CYS A 199 20.47 -6.39 -10.83
N LEU A 200 20.35 -5.25 -11.53
CA LEU A 200 21.21 -4.08 -11.35
C LEU A 200 20.94 -3.31 -10.04
N LEU A 201 19.84 -3.61 -9.36
CA LEU A 201 19.49 -2.98 -8.10
C LEU A 201 20.10 -3.72 -6.90
N SER A 202 20.39 -2.99 -5.83
CA SER A 202 20.80 -3.56 -4.54
C SER A 202 19.70 -4.43 -3.92
N SER A 203 20.07 -5.27 -2.94
CA SER A 203 19.10 -6.11 -2.21
C SER A 203 18.00 -5.31 -1.50
N ILE A 204 18.34 -4.09 -1.07
CA ILE A 204 17.43 -3.16 -0.39
C ILE A 204 16.44 -2.56 -1.41
N GLU A 205 16.92 -2.08 -2.55
CA GLU A 205 16.07 -1.54 -3.62
C GLU A 205 15.13 -2.63 -4.17
N ARG A 206 15.63 -3.86 -4.39
CA ARG A 206 14.78 -5.00 -4.78
C ARG A 206 13.69 -5.31 -3.76
N ARG A 207 13.94 -5.11 -2.46
CA ARG A 207 12.91 -5.26 -1.42
C ARG A 207 11.83 -4.19 -1.56
N ARG A 208 12.20 -2.93 -1.80
CA ARG A 208 11.25 -1.82 -2.03
C ARG A 208 10.36 -2.09 -3.24
N LEU A 209 10.96 -2.56 -4.35
CA LEU A 209 10.20 -2.92 -5.55
C LEU A 209 9.12 -3.97 -5.28
N ARG A 210 9.46 -5.03 -4.53
CA ARG A 210 8.49 -6.08 -4.17
C ARG A 210 7.32 -5.52 -3.35
N GLN A 211 7.62 -4.62 -2.41
CA GLN A 211 6.61 -3.98 -1.56
C GLN A 211 5.73 -2.98 -2.32
N ALA A 212 6.25 -2.33 -3.35
CA ALA A 212 5.52 -1.39 -4.19
C ALA A 212 4.59 -2.06 -5.22
N LEU A 213 4.78 -3.35 -5.50
CA LEU A 213 4.06 -4.05 -6.57
C LEU A 213 2.57 -4.19 -6.27
N ALA A 214 2.21 -4.61 -5.05
CA ALA A 214 0.81 -4.77 -4.64
C ALA A 214 -0.01 -3.47 -4.76
N PRO A 215 0.39 -2.34 -4.15
CA PRO A 215 -0.35 -1.08 -4.29
C PRO A 215 -0.37 -0.55 -5.73
N SER A 216 0.58 -0.95 -6.57
CA SER A 216 0.60 -0.56 -7.98
C SER A 216 -0.37 -1.37 -8.86
N VAL A 217 -0.57 -2.66 -8.56
CA VAL A 217 -1.35 -3.61 -9.38
C VAL A 217 -2.77 -3.80 -8.87
N ILE A 218 -3.02 -3.62 -7.56
CA ILE A 218 -4.34 -3.78 -6.92
C ILE A 218 -4.92 -2.39 -6.56
N PRO A 219 -5.55 -1.68 -7.50
CA PRO A 219 -6.34 -0.48 -7.24
C PRO A 219 -7.49 -0.74 -6.26
N GLU A 220 -7.79 0.28 -5.45
CA GLU A 220 -8.83 0.25 -4.41
C GLU A 220 -10.25 -0.05 -4.94
N GLN A 221 -10.54 0.27 -6.20
CA GLN A 221 -11.88 0.13 -6.80
C GLN A 221 -12.01 -1.03 -7.80
N GLN A 222 -11.10 -1.99 -7.80
CA GLN A 222 -11.26 -3.14 -8.68
C GLN A 222 -12.42 -4.06 -8.27
N GLY A 223 -13.16 -4.55 -9.27
CA GLY A 223 -14.21 -5.54 -9.07
C GLY A 223 -13.66 -6.92 -8.68
N ALA A 224 -14.52 -7.76 -8.09
CA ALA A 224 -14.18 -9.11 -7.62
C ALA A 224 -13.47 -9.98 -8.66
N ALA A 225 -13.91 -9.92 -9.92
CA ALA A 225 -13.30 -10.68 -11.01
C ALA A 225 -11.83 -10.29 -11.25
N ALA A 226 -11.56 -8.99 -11.37
CA ALA A 226 -10.21 -8.49 -11.63
C ALA A 226 -9.21 -8.87 -10.53
N VAL A 227 -9.62 -8.75 -9.26
CA VAL A 227 -8.77 -9.13 -8.12
C VAL A 227 -8.50 -10.64 -8.09
N GLU A 228 -9.48 -11.47 -8.45
CA GLU A 228 -9.30 -12.91 -8.56
C GLU A 228 -8.34 -13.27 -9.71
N ASP A 229 -8.41 -12.55 -10.83
CA ASP A 229 -7.50 -12.76 -11.95
C ASP A 229 -6.06 -12.30 -11.62
N ILE A 230 -5.91 -11.18 -10.88
CA ILE A 230 -4.61 -10.77 -10.32
C ILE A 230 -4.06 -11.84 -9.40
N ARG A 231 -4.89 -12.37 -8.49
CA ARG A 231 -4.51 -13.45 -7.56
C ARG A 231 -3.99 -14.67 -8.31
N ASN A 232 -4.63 -15.03 -9.42
CA ASN A 232 -4.22 -16.14 -10.29
C ASN A 232 -2.95 -15.83 -11.12
N ALA A 233 -2.71 -14.57 -11.46
CA ALA A 233 -1.52 -14.12 -12.20
C ALA A 233 -0.29 -13.91 -11.29
N ALA A 234 -0.50 -13.63 -10.01
CA ALA A 234 0.53 -13.25 -9.04
C ALA A 234 1.44 -14.39 -8.54
N GLY A 235 1.30 -15.62 -9.07
CA GLY A 235 1.99 -16.81 -8.52
C GLY A 235 3.51 -16.69 -8.41
N GLU A 236 4.16 -15.92 -9.29
CA GLU A 236 5.62 -15.68 -9.27
C GLU A 236 6.04 -14.56 -8.30
N TYR A 237 5.08 -13.88 -7.68
CA TYR A 237 5.27 -12.72 -6.82
C TYR A 237 4.56 -12.91 -5.46
N PRO A 238 5.23 -13.56 -4.47
CA PRO A 238 4.59 -13.95 -3.21
C PRO A 238 3.95 -12.78 -2.43
N ASP A 239 4.62 -11.63 -2.39
CA ASP A 239 4.13 -10.43 -1.69
C ASP A 239 2.84 -9.90 -2.35
N LEU A 240 2.77 -9.90 -3.69
CA LEU A 240 1.55 -9.54 -4.42
C LEU A 240 0.45 -10.58 -4.21
N ALA A 241 0.79 -11.87 -4.28
CA ALA A 241 -0.17 -12.96 -4.13
C ALA A 241 -0.85 -12.95 -2.75
N THR A 242 -0.07 -12.73 -1.68
CA THR A 242 -0.61 -12.66 -0.32
C THR A 242 -1.56 -11.47 -0.13
N VAL A 243 -1.23 -10.28 -0.66
CA VAL A 243 -2.13 -9.12 -0.60
C VAL A 243 -3.36 -9.31 -1.50
N ALA A 244 -3.20 -9.89 -2.70
CA ALA A 244 -4.31 -10.23 -3.60
C ALA A 244 -5.25 -11.26 -2.98
N ASN A 245 -4.74 -12.24 -2.22
CA ASN A 245 -5.57 -13.19 -1.47
C ASN A 245 -6.44 -12.47 -0.42
N LEU A 246 -5.88 -11.52 0.33
CA LEU A 246 -6.62 -10.71 1.30
C LEU A 246 -7.72 -9.86 0.61
N ALA A 247 -7.38 -9.22 -0.50
CA ALA A 247 -8.33 -8.43 -1.30
C ALA A 247 -9.45 -9.29 -1.89
N ALA A 248 -9.12 -10.47 -2.45
CA ALA A 248 -10.09 -11.41 -3.01
C ALA A 248 -11.04 -11.93 -1.93
N GLN A 249 -10.52 -12.27 -0.75
CA GLN A 249 -11.35 -12.73 0.36
C GLN A 249 -12.36 -11.66 0.81
N ARG A 250 -11.94 -10.40 0.94
CA ARG A 250 -12.87 -9.29 1.22
C ARG A 250 -14.02 -9.24 0.21
N LEU A 251 -13.70 -9.34 -1.09
CA LEU A 251 -14.69 -9.25 -2.15
C LEU A 251 -15.64 -10.46 -2.19
N ARG A 252 -15.15 -11.67 -1.90
CA ARG A 252 -15.99 -12.87 -1.76
C ARG A 252 -17.00 -12.72 -0.64
N ILE A 253 -16.57 -12.16 0.49
CA ILE A 253 -17.44 -12.01 1.64
C ILE A 253 -18.49 -10.91 1.39
N GLY A 254 -18.09 -9.74 0.90
CA GLY A 254 -19.01 -8.64 0.60
C GLY A 254 -20.01 -8.91 -0.53
N GLY A 255 -19.72 -9.88 -1.42
CA GLY A 255 -20.63 -10.30 -2.49
C GLY A 255 -21.75 -11.27 -2.06
N GLN A 256 -21.71 -11.79 -0.83
CA GLN A 256 -22.67 -12.79 -0.31
C GLN A 256 -23.91 -12.17 0.37
N GLY A 257 -24.14 -10.86 0.23
CA GLY A 257 -25.24 -10.13 0.89
C GLY A 257 -26.68 -10.53 0.52
N SER A 258 -26.90 -11.63 -0.20
CA SER A 258 -28.24 -12.22 -0.40
C SER A 258 -28.46 -13.38 0.56
N ALA A 259 -29.56 -13.34 1.31
CA ALA A 259 -29.97 -14.39 2.25
C ALA A 259 -29.98 -15.81 1.64
N ALA A 260 -30.19 -15.95 0.32
CA ALA A 260 -30.16 -17.22 -0.39
C ALA A 260 -28.74 -17.79 -0.63
N ALA A 261 -27.71 -16.94 -0.70
CA ALA A 261 -26.32 -17.37 -0.86
C ALA A 261 -25.69 -17.82 0.47
N ILE A 262 -26.16 -17.27 1.59
CA ILE A 262 -25.69 -17.58 2.96
C ILE A 262 -26.04 -19.03 3.33
N THR A 263 -27.23 -19.51 2.97
CA THR A 263 -27.67 -20.90 3.21
C THR A 263 -26.86 -21.91 2.39
N ALA A 264 -26.41 -21.54 1.19
CA ALA A 264 -25.57 -22.38 0.34
C ALA A 264 -24.08 -22.34 0.72
N ALA A 265 -23.60 -21.24 1.32
CA ALA A 265 -22.21 -21.05 1.74
C ALA A 265 -21.91 -21.47 3.19
N ALA A 266 -22.91 -21.91 3.96
CA ALA A 266 -22.74 -22.39 5.32
C ALA A 266 -21.74 -23.57 5.44
N GLY A 267 -21.41 -24.25 4.34
CA GLY A 267 -20.38 -25.29 4.27
C GLY A 267 -18.97 -24.85 3.87
N THR A 268 -18.72 -23.57 3.55
CA THR A 268 -17.41 -23.08 3.02
C THR A 268 -16.69 -22.07 3.91
N HIS A 269 -17.32 -21.54 4.96
CA HIS A 269 -16.63 -20.68 5.93
C HIS A 269 -16.13 -21.51 7.12
N PRO A 270 -14.88 -21.32 7.59
CA PRO A 270 -14.45 -21.93 8.83
C PRO A 270 -15.40 -21.50 9.95
N LYS A 271 -15.75 -22.40 10.87
CA LYS A 271 -16.59 -22.09 12.04
C LYS A 271 -15.79 -21.20 12.99
N LEU A 272 -15.74 -19.90 12.69
CA LEU A 272 -14.97 -18.87 13.42
C LEU A 272 -15.68 -18.40 14.69
N GLN A 273 -16.94 -18.77 14.87
CA GLN A 273 -17.65 -18.49 16.10
C GLN A 273 -17.18 -19.47 17.18
N ILE A 274 -16.50 -18.93 18.18
CA ILE A 274 -15.99 -19.67 19.33
C ILE A 274 -17.10 -19.75 20.38
N GLU A 275 -17.30 -20.95 20.92
CA GLU A 275 -18.24 -21.19 22.01
C GLU A 275 -17.70 -20.56 23.30
N GLY A 276 -18.53 -19.78 24.00
CA GLY A 276 -18.10 -18.91 25.10
C GLY A 276 -17.33 -19.64 26.21
N HIS A 277 -17.74 -20.87 26.56
CA HIS A 277 -17.07 -21.67 27.59
C HIS A 277 -15.62 -22.07 27.26
N ARG A 278 -15.19 -21.88 25.99
CA ARG A 278 -13.82 -22.18 25.54
C ARG A 278 -12.87 -21.02 25.73
N VAL A 279 -13.39 -19.84 26.08
CA VAL A 279 -12.61 -18.64 26.39
C VAL A 279 -12.75 -18.35 27.88
N VAL A 280 -11.70 -18.64 28.63
CA VAL A 280 -11.67 -18.44 30.10
C VAL A 280 -10.90 -17.18 30.42
N PHE A 281 -11.60 -16.18 30.95
CA PHE A 281 -11.00 -14.91 31.36
C PHE A 281 -10.32 -15.07 32.72
N ASP A 282 -9.02 -14.80 32.73
CA ASP A 282 -8.22 -14.82 33.95
C ASP A 282 -8.12 -13.38 34.49
N LEU A 283 -8.99 -13.05 35.45
CA LEU A 283 -9.01 -11.73 36.07
C LEU A 283 -7.80 -11.49 37.00
N SER A 284 -7.03 -12.53 37.32
CA SER A 284 -5.88 -12.42 38.20
C SER A 284 -4.59 -11.96 37.50
N VAL A 285 -4.61 -11.85 36.16
CA VAL A 285 -3.44 -11.44 35.37
C VAL A 285 -3.15 -9.95 35.60
N PRO A 286 -1.94 -9.60 36.07
CA PRO A 286 -1.54 -8.20 36.24
C PRO A 286 -1.68 -7.40 34.92
N GLY A 287 -2.31 -6.23 35.00
CA GLY A 287 -2.55 -5.35 33.85
C GLY A 287 -3.88 -5.56 33.13
N ASN A 288 -4.68 -6.55 33.50
CA ASN A 288 -5.99 -6.78 32.87
C ASN A 288 -6.98 -5.63 33.12
N ASP A 289 -6.88 -4.93 34.26
CA ASP A 289 -7.71 -3.74 34.55
C ASP A 289 -7.44 -2.60 33.56
N ALA A 290 -6.18 -2.38 33.19
CA ALA A 290 -5.80 -1.38 32.19
C ALA A 290 -6.27 -1.80 30.78
N LEU A 291 -6.21 -3.09 30.46
CA LEU A 291 -6.77 -3.62 29.21
C LEU A 291 -8.30 -3.44 29.16
N ALA A 292 -9.00 -3.65 30.28
CA ALA A 292 -10.45 -3.53 30.35
C ALA A 292 -10.93 -2.11 30.00
N GLN A 293 -10.20 -1.06 30.42
CA GLN A 293 -10.48 0.34 30.04
C GLN A 293 -10.35 0.58 28.53
N LEU A 294 -9.52 -0.22 27.85
CA LEU A 294 -9.34 -0.20 26.40
C LEU A 294 -10.33 -1.13 25.67
N GLY A 295 -11.26 -1.77 26.39
CA GLY A 295 -12.17 -2.77 25.82
C GLY A 295 -11.46 -4.07 25.45
N ARG A 296 -10.39 -4.42 26.16
CA ARG A 296 -9.60 -5.64 25.93
C ARG A 296 -9.55 -6.50 27.17
N ALA A 297 -9.28 -7.80 26.99
CA ALA A 297 -8.98 -8.70 28.09
C ALA A 297 -8.03 -9.80 27.65
N LEU A 298 -7.14 -10.23 28.54
CA LEU A 298 -6.42 -11.49 28.37
C LEU A 298 -7.30 -12.67 28.78
N ALA A 299 -7.23 -13.75 28.01
CA ALA A 299 -7.94 -14.98 28.27
C ALA A 299 -7.13 -16.20 27.85
N SER A 300 -7.59 -17.37 28.26
CA SER A 300 -7.10 -18.66 27.77
C SER A 300 -8.14 -19.27 26.84
N TYR A 301 -7.72 -19.62 25.63
CA TYR A 301 -8.56 -20.26 24.62
C TYR A 301 -8.19 -21.74 24.50
N LEU A 302 -9.16 -22.62 24.69
CA LEU A 302 -9.03 -24.04 24.41
C LEU A 302 -9.27 -24.28 22.91
N ASP A 303 -8.26 -24.71 22.18
CA ASP A 303 -8.35 -24.99 20.74
C ASP A 303 -9.09 -26.31 20.47
N THR A 304 -9.98 -26.32 19.47
CA THR A 304 -10.77 -27.50 19.07
C THR A 304 -9.93 -28.53 18.34
N GLU A 305 -9.00 -28.08 17.50
CA GLU A 305 -8.24 -28.96 16.61
C GLU A 305 -7.05 -29.60 17.33
N SER A 306 -6.36 -28.83 18.15
CA SER A 306 -5.17 -29.29 18.87
C SER A 306 -5.44 -29.76 20.30
N GLY A 307 -6.59 -29.40 20.89
CA GLY A 307 -6.88 -29.60 22.31
C GLY A 307 -5.98 -28.80 23.25
N ALA A 308 -5.09 -27.95 22.73
CA ALA A 308 -4.17 -27.15 23.52
C ALA A 308 -4.86 -25.88 24.03
N SER A 309 -4.56 -25.51 25.27
CA SER A 309 -4.87 -24.18 25.79
C SER A 309 -3.79 -23.19 25.39
N ARG A 310 -4.18 -22.05 24.83
CA ARG A 310 -3.25 -20.97 24.46
C ARG A 310 -3.74 -19.62 24.99
N ARG A 311 -2.80 -18.71 25.22
CA ARG A 311 -3.12 -17.33 25.61
C ARG A 311 -3.66 -16.56 24.42
N VAL A 312 -4.67 -15.73 24.67
CA VAL A 312 -5.34 -14.92 23.66
C VAL A 312 -5.64 -13.53 24.20
N LEU A 313 -5.64 -12.56 23.29
CA LEU A 313 -6.12 -11.21 23.54
C LEU A 313 -7.52 -11.08 22.94
N VAL A 314 -8.50 -10.74 23.77
CA VAL A 314 -9.88 -10.51 23.35
C VAL A 314 -10.14 -9.02 23.21
N GLU A 315 -10.58 -8.57 22.04
CA GLU A 315 -11.00 -7.18 21.79
C GLU A 315 -12.52 -7.07 21.68
N TRP A 316 -13.15 -6.30 22.57
CA TRP A 316 -14.58 -6.15 22.64
C TRP A 316 -15.10 -5.03 21.74
N LYS A 317 -16.06 -5.37 20.87
CA LYS A 317 -16.91 -4.42 20.18
C LYS A 317 -18.30 -4.40 20.83
N LEU A 318 -18.70 -3.24 21.32
CA LEU A 318 -20.04 -2.99 21.83
C LEU A 318 -21.02 -2.79 20.67
N TYR A 319 -22.24 -3.29 20.84
CA TYR A 319 -23.37 -2.94 20.00
C TYR A 319 -24.54 -2.48 20.90
N ASP A 320 -25.44 -1.71 20.32
CA ASP A 320 -26.60 -1.19 21.02
C ASP A 320 -27.62 -2.33 21.24
N LYS A 321 -28.14 -2.49 22.47
CA LYS A 321 -29.12 -3.54 22.83
C LYS A 321 -30.47 -3.32 22.18
N ASP A 322 -30.80 -2.07 21.88
CA ASP A 322 -32.14 -1.65 21.47
C ASP A 322 -32.29 -1.66 19.95
N VAL A 323 -31.29 -2.14 19.22
CA VAL A 323 -31.37 -2.30 17.76
C VAL A 323 -32.27 -3.48 17.40
N GLY A 324 -33.15 -3.28 16.41
CA GLY A 324 -34.01 -4.34 15.89
C GLY A 324 -33.22 -5.54 15.38
N GLU A 325 -33.86 -6.72 15.38
CA GLU A 325 -33.21 -8.00 15.04
C GLU A 325 -32.53 -7.97 13.65
N ALA A 326 -33.12 -7.28 12.66
CA ALA A 326 -32.51 -7.13 11.34
C ALA A 326 -31.15 -6.41 11.37
N VAL A 327 -31.03 -5.35 12.18
CA VAL A 327 -29.77 -4.60 12.34
C VAL A 327 -28.75 -5.43 13.11
N LYS A 328 -29.19 -6.20 14.10
CA LYS A 328 -28.35 -7.14 14.84
C LYS A 328 -27.76 -8.21 13.91
N GLN A 329 -28.57 -8.79 13.03
CA GLN A 329 -28.10 -9.76 12.04
C GLN A 329 -27.11 -9.15 11.05
N GLU A 330 -27.35 -7.90 10.60
CA GLU A 330 -26.40 -7.18 9.74
C GLU A 330 -25.06 -6.91 10.46
N HIS A 331 -25.11 -6.49 11.73
CA HIS A 331 -23.91 -6.31 12.54
C HIS A 331 -23.15 -7.63 12.72
N LEU A 332 -23.84 -8.72 13.06
CA LEU A 332 -23.24 -10.05 13.17
C LEU A 332 -22.62 -10.51 11.85
N GLN A 333 -23.28 -10.23 10.72
CA GLN A 333 -22.74 -10.53 9.41
C GLN A 333 -21.41 -9.81 9.21
N ARG A 334 -21.37 -8.47 9.36
CA ARG A 334 -20.14 -7.66 9.25
C ARG A 334 -18.99 -8.17 10.13
N LEU A 335 -19.32 -8.65 11.34
CA LEU A 335 -18.33 -9.19 12.27
C LEU A 335 -17.75 -10.53 11.80
N ARG A 336 -18.57 -11.40 11.22
CA ARG A 336 -18.08 -12.63 10.56
C ARG A 336 -17.15 -12.30 9.41
N GLU A 337 -17.46 -11.25 8.65
CA GLU A 337 -16.60 -10.83 7.52
C GLU A 337 -15.23 -10.37 8.00
N LEU A 338 -15.22 -9.53 9.05
CA LEU A 338 -14.00 -9.05 9.65
C LEU A 338 -13.19 -10.17 10.30
N ALA A 339 -13.82 -11.06 11.07
CA ALA A 339 -13.15 -12.21 11.67
C ALA A 339 -12.53 -13.13 10.61
N SER A 340 -13.26 -13.41 9.53
CA SER A 340 -12.79 -14.24 8.42
C SER A 340 -11.55 -13.66 7.76
N LEU A 341 -11.55 -12.35 7.49
CA LEU A 341 -10.38 -11.66 6.97
C LEU A 341 -9.19 -11.75 7.94
N LEU A 342 -9.41 -11.45 9.21
CA LEU A 342 -8.32 -11.44 10.19
C LEU A 342 -7.82 -12.86 10.51
N HIS A 343 -8.55 -13.90 10.11
CA HIS A 343 -8.18 -15.30 10.33
C HIS A 343 -7.20 -15.86 9.29
N VAL A 344 -7.06 -15.22 8.13
CA VAL A 344 -6.25 -15.74 6.99
C VAL A 344 -4.95 -16.39 7.46
N GLY A 345 -4.79 -17.69 7.15
CA GLY A 345 -3.65 -18.47 7.61
C GLY A 345 -2.30 -18.03 7.03
N SER A 346 -2.30 -17.39 5.85
CA SER A 346 -1.10 -16.88 5.16
C SER A 346 -1.12 -15.36 5.05
N LYS A 347 -1.03 -14.64 6.18
CA LYS A 347 -0.85 -13.19 6.16
C LYS A 347 0.55 -12.83 5.65
N PRO A 348 0.73 -11.74 4.89
CA PRO A 348 2.05 -11.20 4.63
C PRO A 348 2.77 -10.95 5.97
N PRO A 349 4.04 -11.37 6.16
CA PRO A 349 4.77 -11.11 7.41
C PRO A 349 4.89 -9.60 7.75
N LEU A 350 4.81 -8.76 6.73
CA LEU A 350 4.82 -7.30 6.84
C LEU A 350 3.48 -6.72 7.32
N LEU A 351 2.39 -7.49 7.27
CA LEU A 351 1.11 -7.15 7.88
C LEU A 351 1.21 -7.44 9.39
N ARG A 352 1.50 -6.39 10.15
CA ARG A 352 1.75 -6.44 11.60
C ARG A 352 0.45 -6.57 12.39
N VAL A 353 -0.39 -7.56 12.07
CA VAL A 353 -1.70 -7.77 12.69
C VAL A 353 -1.73 -9.17 13.29
N PRO A 354 -2.09 -9.35 14.57
CA PRO A 354 -2.10 -10.66 15.19
C PRO A 354 -3.09 -11.59 14.50
N ARG A 355 -2.85 -12.90 14.57
CA ARG A 355 -3.74 -13.90 13.98
C ARG A 355 -5.07 -13.89 14.72
N CYS A 356 -6.18 -13.67 14.02
CA CYS A 356 -7.51 -13.84 14.61
C CYS A 356 -7.86 -15.33 14.58
N LEU A 357 -8.24 -15.87 15.72
CA LEU A 357 -8.68 -17.26 15.86
C LEU A 357 -10.20 -17.37 15.64
N GLY A 358 -10.93 -16.28 15.87
CA GLY A 358 -12.37 -16.24 15.71
C GLY A 358 -12.99 -15.10 16.49
N PHE A 359 -14.28 -15.22 16.77
CA PHE A 359 -15.02 -14.27 17.60
C PHE A 359 -15.93 -15.01 18.59
N VAL A 360 -16.18 -14.39 19.74
CA VAL A 360 -17.03 -14.91 20.81
C VAL A 360 -18.12 -13.88 21.13
N ALA A 361 -19.35 -14.34 21.33
CA ALA A 361 -20.43 -13.50 21.83
C ALA A 361 -20.38 -13.46 23.36
N ASP A 362 -20.60 -12.30 23.96
CA ASP A 362 -20.86 -12.21 25.40
C ASP A 362 -22.38 -12.37 25.62
N ASP A 363 -22.79 -13.44 26.30
CA ASP A 363 -24.20 -13.71 26.56
C ASP A 363 -24.81 -12.73 27.59
N TRP A 364 -23.97 -12.03 28.35
CA TRP A 364 -24.38 -11.14 29.45
C TRP A 364 -24.40 -9.67 29.04
N HIS A 365 -23.51 -9.28 28.12
CA HIS A 365 -23.32 -7.91 27.67
C HIS A 365 -23.50 -7.80 26.16
N PRO A 366 -23.94 -6.65 25.63
CA PRO A 366 -24.18 -6.49 24.20
C PRO A 366 -22.87 -6.23 23.47
N ARG A 367 -21.98 -7.21 23.49
CA ARG A 367 -20.64 -7.10 22.93
C ARG A 367 -20.18 -8.41 22.34
N ILE A 368 -19.31 -8.28 21.36
CA ILE A 368 -18.65 -9.40 20.69
C ILE A 368 -17.15 -9.20 20.81
N GLY A 369 -16.44 -10.28 21.19
CA GLY A 369 -15.00 -10.28 21.37
C GLY A 369 -14.31 -10.90 20.16
N PHE A 370 -13.42 -10.17 19.50
CA PHE A 370 -12.46 -10.76 18.57
C PHE A 370 -11.34 -11.44 19.35
N VAL A 371 -11.06 -12.70 19.04
CA VAL A 371 -10.08 -13.50 19.77
C VAL A 371 -8.80 -13.57 18.94
N PHE A 372 -7.76 -12.88 19.40
CA PHE A 372 -6.46 -12.85 18.74
C PHE A 372 -5.44 -13.74 19.47
N ASP A 373 -4.62 -14.44 18.69
CA ASP A 373 -3.49 -15.20 19.20
C ASP A 373 -2.49 -14.27 19.90
N TYR A 374 -2.08 -14.63 21.12
CA TYR A 374 -1.18 -13.82 21.93
C TYR A 374 -0.21 -14.71 22.70
N ALA A 375 1.06 -14.67 22.33
CA ALA A 375 2.04 -15.63 22.81
C ALA A 375 2.64 -15.34 24.20
N SER A 376 2.30 -14.22 24.83
CA SER A 376 2.85 -13.85 26.16
C SER A 376 1.88 -14.16 27.29
N ASP A 377 2.44 -14.39 28.47
CA ASP A 377 1.70 -14.65 29.71
C ASP A 377 1.28 -13.35 30.43
N THR A 378 1.95 -12.23 30.12
CA THR A 378 1.75 -10.90 30.70
C THR A 378 0.97 -9.96 29.78
N ALA A 379 0.34 -8.93 30.34
CA ALA A 379 -0.33 -7.91 29.54
C ALA A 379 0.64 -7.23 28.55
N PRO A 380 0.23 -7.03 27.27
CA PRO A 380 1.06 -6.35 26.30
C PRO A 380 1.30 -4.90 26.69
N TRP A 381 2.47 -4.36 26.31
CA TRP A 381 2.72 -2.94 26.43
C TRP A 381 2.22 -2.22 25.19
N SER A 382 1.41 -1.19 25.36
CA SER A 382 1.05 -0.30 24.25
C SER A 382 2.17 0.71 23.99
N LEU A 383 2.27 1.21 22.75
CA LEU A 383 3.15 2.32 22.43
C LEU A 383 2.85 3.54 23.32
N ARG A 384 1.58 3.77 23.67
CA ARG A 384 1.20 4.84 24.62
C ARG A 384 1.88 4.66 25.98
N HIS A 385 1.88 3.44 26.52
CA HIS A 385 2.55 3.12 27.78
C HIS A 385 4.07 3.32 27.66
N VAL A 386 4.66 2.85 26.57
CA VAL A 386 6.09 2.98 26.29
C VAL A 386 6.54 4.45 26.16
N LEU A 387 5.72 5.29 25.52
CA LEU A 387 5.99 6.72 25.37
C LEU A 387 5.85 7.50 26.70
N GLY A 388 4.95 7.06 27.58
CA GLY A 388 4.71 7.72 28.88
C GLY A 388 5.63 7.23 30.02
N GLY A 389 6.34 6.12 29.83
CA GLY A 389 7.23 5.55 30.84
C GLY A 389 8.55 6.29 30.97
N CYS A 390 9.17 6.28 32.15
CA CYS A 390 10.51 6.84 32.43
C CYS A 390 11.67 6.05 31.79
N GLN A 391 11.41 5.37 30.67
CA GLN A 391 12.42 4.58 29.98
C GLN A 391 13.29 5.46 29.07
N ALA A 392 14.52 5.01 28.82
CA ALA A 392 15.43 5.71 27.91
C ALA A 392 14.81 5.83 26.51
N VAL A 393 14.91 7.01 25.91
CA VAL A 393 14.48 7.24 24.52
C VAL A 393 15.27 6.31 23.60
N PRO A 394 14.60 5.46 22.79
CA PRO A 394 15.28 4.54 21.88
C PRO A 394 16.12 5.25 20.83
N HIS A 395 17.06 4.50 20.24
CA HIS A 395 17.84 5.01 19.13
C HIS A 395 16.95 5.38 17.96
N VAL A 396 17.37 6.40 17.21
CA VAL A 396 16.62 6.92 16.05
C VAL A 396 16.35 5.80 15.03
N GLY A 397 17.30 4.88 14.83
CA GLY A 397 17.13 3.73 13.93
C GLY A 397 16.00 2.78 14.34
N ASP A 398 15.78 2.55 15.65
CA ASP A 398 14.67 1.73 16.15
C ASP A 398 13.33 2.42 15.89
N ARG A 399 13.31 3.74 16.06
CA ARG A 399 12.14 4.57 15.79
C ARG A 399 11.80 4.60 14.30
N PHE A 400 12.80 4.65 13.42
CA PHE A 400 12.60 4.49 11.97
C PHE A 400 12.07 3.11 11.59
N ARG A 401 12.59 2.05 12.20
CA ARG A 401 12.09 0.68 11.98
C ARG A 401 10.62 0.54 12.39
N LEU A 402 10.25 1.04 13.56
CA LEU A 402 8.86 1.07 14.03
C LEU A 402 7.96 1.83 13.05
N ALA A 403 8.33 3.06 12.69
CA ALA A 403 7.58 3.87 11.73
C ALA A 403 7.38 3.16 10.38
N TYR A 404 8.45 2.58 9.85
CA TYR A 404 8.43 1.85 8.58
C TYR A 404 7.51 0.62 8.64
N GLN A 405 7.60 -0.20 9.69
CA GLN A 405 6.76 -1.38 9.85
C GLN A 405 5.27 -1.03 9.98
N LEU A 406 4.94 0.02 10.73
CA LEU A 406 3.56 0.50 10.88
C LEU A 406 3.00 1.01 9.55
N SER A 407 3.79 1.81 8.81
CA SER A 407 3.36 2.32 7.50
C SER A 407 3.17 1.22 6.46
N LEU A 408 4.06 0.21 6.42
CA LEU A 408 3.90 -0.98 5.57
C LEU A 408 2.62 -1.74 5.89
N SER A 409 2.38 -2.01 7.18
CA SER A 409 1.20 -2.73 7.64
C SER A 409 -0.09 -2.00 7.24
N LEU A 410 -0.13 -0.67 7.40
CA LEU A 410 -1.26 0.14 6.96
C LEU A 410 -1.43 0.11 5.43
N GLY A 411 -0.34 0.26 4.68
CA GLY A 411 -0.38 0.20 3.22
C GLY A 411 -0.91 -1.14 2.69
N ILE A 412 -0.58 -2.25 3.34
CA ILE A 412 -1.12 -3.58 3.02
C ILE A 412 -2.62 -3.64 3.31
N LEU A 413 -3.09 -3.12 4.45
CA LEU A 413 -4.52 -3.07 4.78
C LEU A 413 -5.30 -2.27 3.73
N HIS A 414 -4.81 -1.08 3.38
CA HIS A 414 -5.43 -0.20 2.37
C HIS A 414 -5.45 -0.86 0.98
N THR A 415 -4.34 -1.48 0.57
CA THR A 415 -4.26 -2.22 -0.71
C THR A 415 -5.23 -3.42 -0.74
N ALA A 416 -5.43 -4.09 0.39
CA ALA A 416 -6.45 -5.14 0.52
C ALA A 416 -7.90 -4.59 0.54
N GLY A 417 -8.07 -3.26 0.60
CA GLY A 417 -9.35 -2.57 0.60
C GLY A 417 -10.01 -2.47 1.97
N TRP A 418 -9.24 -2.32 3.05
CA TRP A 418 -9.73 -2.19 4.41
C TRP A 418 -9.33 -0.87 5.06
N LEU A 419 -10.23 -0.32 5.87
CA LEU A 419 -10.01 0.87 6.69
C LEU A 419 -9.98 0.46 8.16
N HIS A 420 -8.92 0.83 8.88
CA HIS A 420 -8.70 0.40 10.26
C HIS A 420 -9.57 1.19 11.25
N LYS A 421 -9.67 2.52 11.09
CA LYS A 421 -10.45 3.43 11.94
C LYS A 421 -10.00 3.53 13.40
N GLY A 422 -8.84 2.98 13.71
CA GLY A 422 -8.36 2.79 15.08
C GLY A 422 -6.85 2.95 15.21
N ILE A 423 -6.17 3.59 14.27
CA ILE A 423 -4.72 3.83 14.39
C ILE A 423 -4.49 4.83 15.53
N ARG A 424 -3.81 4.39 16.60
CA ARG A 424 -3.41 5.21 17.76
C ARG A 424 -2.33 4.48 18.57
N SER A 425 -1.59 5.19 19.42
CA SER A 425 -0.51 4.60 20.22
C SER A 425 -1.00 3.52 21.20
N GLU A 426 -2.26 3.55 21.64
CA GLU A 426 -2.88 2.49 22.46
C GLU A 426 -3.13 1.18 21.71
N ASN A 427 -3.21 1.27 20.39
CA ASN A 427 -3.56 0.17 19.50
C ASN A 427 -2.32 -0.44 18.82
N ILE A 428 -1.13 0.04 19.18
CA ILE A 428 0.15 -0.53 18.77
C ILE A 428 0.71 -1.20 20.02
N ILE A 429 0.77 -2.52 20.00
CA ILE A 429 1.19 -3.31 21.16
C ILE A 429 2.51 -4.05 20.87
N PHE A 430 3.24 -4.31 21.95
CA PHE A 430 4.46 -5.10 21.96
C PHE A 430 4.30 -6.24 22.97
N SER A 431 4.93 -7.38 22.66
CA SER A 431 5.09 -8.45 23.64
C SER A 431 5.89 -7.92 24.83
N SER A 432 5.34 -8.08 26.04
CA SER A 432 6.02 -7.64 27.24
C SER A 432 7.21 -8.58 27.53
N PRO A 433 8.43 -8.06 27.75
CA PRO A 433 9.57 -8.89 28.10
C PRO A 433 9.30 -9.60 29.44
N ARG A 434 9.70 -10.88 29.55
CA ARG A 434 9.65 -11.58 30.84
C ARG A 434 10.56 -10.83 31.83
N PRO A 435 10.04 -10.36 32.98
CA PRO A 435 10.85 -9.63 33.93
C PRO A 435 11.96 -10.54 34.46
N SER A 436 13.19 -10.25 34.05
CA SER A 436 14.39 -10.88 34.64
C SER A 436 14.82 -10.02 35.84
N PRO A 437 14.99 -10.60 37.04
CA PRO A 437 15.35 -9.82 38.22
C PRO A 437 16.70 -9.11 38.01
N GLY A 438 16.72 -7.79 38.18
CA GLY A 438 17.93 -6.96 38.09
C GLY A 438 18.15 -6.20 36.78
N THR A 439 17.28 -6.33 35.78
CA THR A 439 17.38 -5.61 34.50
C THR A 439 16.12 -4.81 34.18
N THR A 440 16.24 -3.48 34.12
CA THR A 440 15.27 -2.59 33.49
C THR A 440 15.37 -2.79 31.97
N THR A 441 14.69 -3.80 31.44
CA THR A 441 14.70 -4.09 30.01
C THR A 441 13.76 -3.13 29.30
N ALA A 442 14.31 -2.32 28.39
CA ALA A 442 13.53 -1.50 27.47
C ALA A 442 12.69 -2.40 26.53
N PRO A 443 11.51 -1.97 26.05
CA PRO A 443 10.73 -2.76 25.12
C PRO A 443 11.51 -2.93 23.83
N GLN A 444 11.54 -4.17 23.33
CA GLN A 444 11.98 -4.42 21.98
C GLN A 444 10.90 -3.91 21.01
N LEU A 445 11.26 -2.90 20.21
CA LEU A 445 10.35 -2.25 19.27
C LEU A 445 10.26 -2.95 17.91
N ASP A 446 10.90 -4.12 17.78
CA ASP A 446 11.12 -4.81 16.51
C ASP A 446 9.88 -5.55 15.98
N GLU A 447 8.93 -5.86 16.87
CA GLU A 447 7.72 -6.64 16.59
C GLU A 447 6.45 -5.92 17.06
N PRO A 448 6.14 -4.72 16.53
CA PRO A 448 4.87 -4.08 16.80
C PRO A 448 3.74 -4.93 16.24
N GLN A 449 2.64 -5.00 16.97
CA GLN A 449 1.38 -5.55 16.51
C GLN A 449 0.30 -4.48 16.58
N LEU A 450 -0.35 -4.26 15.46
CA LEU A 450 -1.50 -3.38 15.32
C LEU A 450 -2.76 -4.17 15.69
N VAL A 451 -3.50 -3.64 16.65
CA VAL A 451 -4.77 -4.14 17.17
C VAL A 451 -5.82 -3.03 17.13
N GLY A 452 -7.02 -3.25 17.64
CA GLY A 452 -8.09 -2.25 17.67
C GLY A 452 -8.95 -2.27 16.42
N PHE A 453 -9.40 -3.48 16.05
CA PHE A 453 -10.22 -3.71 14.86
C PHE A 453 -11.72 -3.48 15.10
N GLU A 454 -12.11 -2.96 16.27
CA GLU A 454 -13.52 -2.84 16.68
C GLU A 454 -14.39 -2.04 15.68
N TYR A 455 -13.78 -1.07 14.98
CA TYR A 455 -14.45 -0.21 14.00
C TYR A 455 -14.00 -0.46 12.56
N THR A 456 -13.15 -1.45 12.31
CA THR A 456 -12.63 -1.76 10.96
C THR A 456 -13.76 -2.10 9.99
N ARG A 457 -13.58 -1.71 8.73
CA ARG A 457 -14.59 -1.91 7.67
C ARG A 457 -13.96 -2.03 6.28
N PRO A 458 -14.67 -2.62 5.30
CA PRO A 458 -14.23 -2.59 3.91
C PRO A 458 -14.33 -1.17 3.32
N ASN A 459 -13.37 -0.81 2.46
CA ASN A 459 -13.39 0.41 1.67
C ASN A 459 -14.29 0.24 0.43
N THR A 460 -15.60 0.13 0.64
CA THR A 460 -16.59 0.04 -0.44
C THR A 460 -17.67 1.11 -0.30
N PRO A 461 -18.21 1.67 -1.40
CA PRO A 461 -19.26 2.68 -1.34
C PRO A 461 -20.51 2.23 -0.57
N ALA A 462 -20.86 0.94 -0.65
CA ALA A 462 -22.04 0.37 0.01
C ALA A 462 -21.88 0.17 1.52
N ALA A 463 -20.66 0.13 2.04
CA ALA A 463 -20.48 -0.17 3.45
C ALA A 463 -20.78 1.08 4.29
N ILE A 464 -21.46 0.91 5.43
CA ILE A 464 -21.81 1.98 6.38
C ILE A 464 -20.75 2.08 7.48
N SER A 465 -20.34 3.30 7.86
CA SER A 465 -19.39 3.48 8.96
C SER A 465 -20.14 3.52 10.28
N ASP A 466 -19.82 2.60 11.19
CA ASP A 466 -20.34 2.68 12.55
C ASP A 466 -19.93 4.02 13.17
N PRO A 467 -20.89 4.80 13.71
CA PRO A 467 -20.59 6.06 14.36
C PRO A 467 -19.82 5.78 15.65
N ILE A 468 -18.69 6.47 15.84
CA ILE A 468 -17.93 6.36 17.08
C ILE A 468 -18.61 7.27 18.11
N ARG A 469 -19.59 6.71 18.81
CA ARG A 469 -20.30 7.40 19.89
C ARG A 469 -19.40 7.38 21.12
N ASP A 470 -19.00 8.58 21.56
CA ASP A 470 -18.31 8.81 22.82
C ASP A 470 -16.84 8.33 22.89
N ALA A 471 -15.97 9.05 22.20
CA ALA A 471 -14.54 8.90 22.36
C ALA A 471 -14.00 10.01 23.25
N GLY A 472 -13.40 9.62 24.39
CA GLY A 472 -12.66 10.53 25.24
C GLY A 472 -11.62 11.33 24.45
N LEU A 473 -11.22 12.48 25.00
CA LEU A 473 -10.30 13.43 24.34
C LEU A 473 -9.08 12.73 23.73
N GLU A 474 -8.48 11.81 24.45
CA GLU A 474 -7.28 11.05 24.05
C GLU A 474 -7.44 10.33 22.70
N ARG A 475 -8.62 9.77 22.42
CA ARG A 475 -8.93 9.10 21.14
C ARG A 475 -9.19 10.12 20.03
N ARG A 476 -9.83 11.24 20.36
CA ARG A 476 -10.14 12.31 19.41
C ARG A 476 -8.90 13.02 18.86
N LEU A 477 -7.77 12.97 19.56
CA LEU A 477 -6.52 13.59 19.10
C LEU A 477 -5.95 12.93 17.84
N TYR A 478 -6.34 11.70 17.53
CA TYR A 478 -5.94 10.97 16.32
C TYR A 478 -6.90 11.19 15.13
N TRP A 479 -7.94 12.01 15.30
CA TRP A 479 -9.00 12.15 14.31
C TRP A 479 -8.90 13.48 13.58
N HIS A 480 -8.90 13.41 12.25
CA HIS A 480 -8.89 14.61 11.41
C HIS A 480 -10.22 15.38 11.54
N PRO A 481 -10.23 16.72 11.59
CA PRO A 481 -11.45 17.53 11.72
C PRO A 481 -12.51 17.22 10.66
N GLN A 482 -12.12 16.79 9.46
CA GLN A 482 -13.06 16.40 8.40
C GLN A 482 -13.93 15.20 8.76
N CYS A 483 -13.50 14.34 9.70
CA CYS A 483 -14.34 13.25 10.18
C CYS A 483 -15.39 13.70 11.19
N MET A 484 -15.43 14.99 11.55
CA MET A 484 -16.44 15.59 12.42
C MET A 484 -17.29 16.63 11.65
N ASP A 485 -18.53 16.81 12.08
CA ASP A 485 -19.36 17.95 11.67
C ASP A 485 -19.05 19.20 12.50
N SER A 486 -19.77 20.30 12.22
CA SER A 486 -19.63 21.59 12.93
C SER A 486 -19.91 21.49 14.43
N GLU A 487 -20.65 20.47 14.86
CA GLU A 487 -20.99 20.20 16.25
C GLU A 487 -20.05 19.17 16.90
N GLY A 488 -18.99 18.74 16.19
CA GLY A 488 -18.01 17.78 16.69
C GLY A 488 -18.48 16.32 16.67
N ARG A 489 -19.57 16.02 15.97
CA ARG A 489 -20.13 14.66 15.83
C ARG A 489 -19.47 13.95 14.64
N PRO A 490 -19.22 12.63 14.70
CA PRO A 490 -18.63 11.92 13.57
C PRO A 490 -19.47 12.03 12.29
N ARG A 491 -18.84 12.39 11.16
CA ARG A 491 -19.43 12.28 9.83
C ARG A 491 -19.60 10.81 9.43
N THR A 492 -20.55 10.53 8.54
CA THR A 492 -21.01 9.16 8.24
C THR A 492 -20.06 8.35 7.35
N ARG A 493 -19.10 8.97 6.65
CA ARG A 493 -18.15 8.24 5.78
C ARG A 493 -16.71 8.44 6.23
N PHE A 494 -16.05 7.33 6.54
CA PHE A 494 -14.62 7.27 6.82
C PHE A 494 -13.86 6.91 5.53
N GLU A 495 -12.70 7.53 5.31
CA GLU A 495 -11.87 7.42 4.09
C GLU A 495 -10.43 7.00 4.44
N PRO A 496 -9.66 6.40 3.51
CA PRO A 496 -8.28 5.98 3.76
C PRO A 496 -7.39 7.10 4.29
N ALA A 497 -7.55 8.32 3.77
CA ALA A 497 -6.82 9.51 4.24
C ALA A 497 -6.92 9.75 5.76
N LEU A 498 -8.02 9.33 6.41
CA LEU A 498 -8.19 9.49 7.86
C LEU A 498 -7.33 8.50 8.67
N ASP A 499 -7.13 7.27 8.17
CA ASP A 499 -6.17 6.34 8.78
C ASP A 499 -4.73 6.85 8.59
N VAL A 500 -4.43 7.43 7.43
CA VAL A 500 -3.12 8.02 7.14
C VAL A 500 -2.84 9.21 8.05
N TYR A 501 -3.83 10.07 8.29
CA TYR A 501 -3.71 11.16 9.26
C TYR A 501 -3.38 10.62 10.66
N ALA A 502 -4.14 9.63 11.13
CA ALA A 502 -3.94 9.01 12.42
C ALA A 502 -2.55 8.36 12.54
N LEU A 503 -2.05 7.74 11.47
CA LEU A 503 -0.66 7.29 11.39
C LEU A 503 0.32 8.47 11.50
N GLY A 504 0.07 9.59 10.83
CA GLY A 504 0.88 10.81 10.95
C GLY A 504 1.02 11.32 12.38
N VAL A 505 -0.07 11.27 13.15
CA VAL A 505 -0.06 11.57 14.59
C VAL A 505 0.83 10.60 15.36
N VAL A 506 0.69 9.28 15.13
CA VAL A 506 1.56 8.26 15.74
C VAL A 506 3.04 8.47 15.37
N LEU A 507 3.34 8.79 14.11
CA LEU A 507 4.70 9.05 13.67
C LEU A 507 5.29 10.31 14.32
N LEU A 508 4.46 11.31 14.62
CA LEU A 508 4.88 12.48 15.39
C LEU A 508 5.21 12.10 16.84
N GLU A 509 4.37 11.27 17.48
CA GLU A 509 4.65 10.72 18.81
C GLU A 509 5.98 9.96 18.83
N VAL A 510 6.22 9.08 17.86
CA VAL A 510 7.49 8.34 17.71
C VAL A 510 8.68 9.28 17.46
N GLY A 511 8.49 10.32 16.67
CA GLY A 511 9.54 11.29 16.32
C GLY A 511 10.02 12.13 17.52
N PHE A 512 9.10 12.55 18.37
CA PHE A 512 9.41 13.27 19.60
C PHE A 512 9.65 12.36 20.80
N TRP A 513 9.22 11.10 20.71
CA TRP A 513 9.12 10.16 21.83
C TRP A 513 8.30 10.72 22.99
N ARG A 514 7.14 11.28 22.67
CA ARG A 514 6.19 11.91 23.61
C ARG A 514 4.77 11.57 23.20
N ARG A 515 3.86 11.48 24.17
CA ARG A 515 2.45 11.15 23.90
C ARG A 515 1.74 12.36 23.27
N ILE A 516 0.73 12.10 22.45
CA ILE A 516 0.02 13.17 21.73
C ILE A 516 -0.71 14.14 22.67
N ASP A 517 -1.18 13.67 23.82
CA ASP A 517 -1.86 14.48 24.84
C ASP A 517 -0.94 15.57 25.41
N GLU A 518 0.38 15.36 25.43
CA GLU A 518 1.36 16.36 25.88
C GLU A 518 1.59 17.52 24.89
N PHE A 519 1.09 17.40 23.66
CA PHE A 519 1.10 18.48 22.66
C PHE A 519 -0.20 19.28 22.67
N TRP A 520 -1.22 18.77 23.37
CA TRP A 520 -2.54 19.38 23.41
C TRP A 520 -2.65 20.39 24.56
N HIS A 521 -3.29 21.52 24.28
CA HIS A 521 -3.57 22.59 25.24
C HIS A 521 -5.07 22.93 25.21
N GLU A 522 -5.61 23.41 26.33
CA GLU A 522 -7.04 23.75 26.47
C GLU A 522 -7.52 24.77 25.42
N GLU A 523 -6.63 25.60 24.90
CA GLU A 523 -6.89 26.56 23.81
C GLU A 523 -7.32 25.92 22.48
N TYR A 524 -7.18 24.60 22.34
CA TYR A 524 -7.67 23.83 21.20
C TYR A 524 -9.07 23.26 21.42
N SER A 525 -9.62 23.36 22.62
CA SER A 525 -10.96 22.87 22.93
C SER A 525 -12.01 23.46 22.00
N GLY A 526 -12.87 22.62 21.43
CA GLY A 526 -13.90 23.00 20.45
C GLY A 526 -13.37 23.40 19.06
N ARG A 527 -12.04 23.41 18.82
CA ARG A 527 -11.41 23.76 17.54
C ARG A 527 -10.31 22.78 17.16
N ASN A 528 -10.69 21.54 16.87
CA ASN A 528 -9.74 20.49 16.45
C ASN A 528 -8.93 20.91 15.21
N ASP A 529 -9.45 21.79 14.34
CA ASP A 529 -8.74 22.33 13.18
C ASP A 529 -7.49 23.13 13.54
N ARG A 530 -7.53 23.87 14.66
CA ARG A 530 -6.37 24.61 15.17
C ARG A 530 -5.28 23.67 15.62
N PHE A 531 -5.63 22.59 16.33
CA PHE A 531 -4.65 21.59 16.78
C PHE A 531 -3.96 20.95 15.57
N VAL A 532 -4.73 20.52 14.57
CA VAL A 532 -4.19 19.94 13.32
C VAL A 532 -3.24 20.91 12.61
N LYS A 533 -3.63 22.18 12.46
CA LYS A 533 -2.75 23.20 11.87
C LYS A 533 -1.47 23.40 12.68
N HIS A 534 -1.54 23.31 14.01
CA HIS A 534 -0.35 23.43 14.86
C HIS A 534 0.58 22.22 14.70
N LEU A 535 0.02 21.00 14.63
CA LEU A 535 0.80 19.80 14.32
C LEU A 535 1.51 19.94 12.96
N GLN A 536 0.81 20.42 11.93
CA GLN A 536 1.36 20.59 10.58
C GLN A 536 2.39 21.72 10.47
N ASN A 537 2.09 22.90 11.02
CA ASN A 537 2.88 24.11 10.74
C ASN A 537 4.01 24.38 11.73
N PHE A 538 3.96 23.75 12.91
CA PHE A 538 4.94 24.00 13.98
C PHE A 538 5.63 22.71 14.43
N TYR A 539 4.88 21.72 14.92
CA TYR A 539 5.50 20.52 15.50
C TYR A 539 6.15 19.59 14.46
N ALA A 540 5.47 19.32 13.35
CA ALA A 540 6.04 18.45 12.31
C ALA A 540 7.34 19.05 11.71
N PRO A 541 7.44 20.35 11.36
CA PRO A 541 8.70 20.95 10.92
C PRO A 541 9.87 20.81 11.90
N MET A 542 9.61 20.87 13.21
CA MET A 542 10.65 20.67 14.23
C MET A 542 11.26 19.26 14.23
N LEU A 543 10.57 18.26 13.67
CA LEU A 543 11.14 16.93 13.47
C LEU A 543 12.32 16.94 12.49
N GLY A 544 12.44 17.94 11.62
CA GLY A 544 13.55 18.03 10.67
C GLY A 544 14.91 18.04 11.37
N ALA A 545 15.04 18.77 12.48
CA ALA A 545 16.25 18.83 13.28
C ALA A 545 16.46 17.60 14.18
N LYS A 546 15.38 16.91 14.56
CA LYS A 546 15.42 15.77 15.51
C LYS A 546 15.55 14.40 14.83
N MET A 547 14.93 14.24 13.67
CA MET A 547 14.75 12.98 12.95
C MET A 547 15.22 13.05 11.50
N GLY A 548 15.70 14.22 11.05
CA GLY A 548 16.08 14.45 9.67
C GLY A 548 14.93 14.88 8.77
N LYS A 549 15.28 15.54 7.66
CA LYS A 549 14.33 16.12 6.70
C LYS A 549 13.35 15.09 6.12
N MET A 550 13.82 13.89 5.80
CA MET A 550 12.97 12.86 5.18
C MET A 550 11.87 12.38 6.13
N TYR A 551 12.16 12.19 7.42
CA TYR A 551 11.15 11.80 8.41
C TYR A 551 10.12 12.91 8.61
N MET A 552 10.58 14.17 8.69
CA MET A 552 9.71 15.35 8.76
C MET A 552 8.74 15.41 7.58
N GLU A 553 9.24 15.23 6.35
CA GLU A 553 8.40 15.23 5.14
C GLU A 553 7.37 14.12 5.13
N VAL A 554 7.71 12.94 5.64
CA VAL A 554 6.77 11.82 5.80
C VAL A 554 5.65 12.19 6.76
N VAL A 555 5.98 12.71 7.94
CA VAL A 555 4.98 13.12 8.94
C VAL A 555 4.08 14.21 8.38
N LEU A 556 4.65 15.21 7.68
CA LEU A 556 3.87 16.25 7.02
C LEU A 556 2.92 15.69 5.96
N ALA A 557 3.40 14.78 5.11
CA ALA A 557 2.56 14.16 4.07
C ALA A 557 1.38 13.39 4.69
N CYS A 558 1.61 12.66 5.78
CA CYS A 558 0.54 11.97 6.49
C CYS A 558 -0.48 12.94 7.11
N LEU A 559 0.00 14.02 7.74
CA LEU A 559 -0.87 14.98 8.42
C LEU A 559 -1.65 15.89 7.47
N SER A 560 -1.12 16.21 6.29
CA SER A 560 -1.78 17.08 5.31
C SER A 560 -2.66 16.32 4.33
N GLY A 561 -2.36 15.04 4.06
CA GLY A 561 -2.96 14.28 2.96
C GLY A 561 -2.50 14.75 1.58
N GLU A 562 -1.58 15.71 1.50
CA GLU A 562 -1.02 16.21 0.24
C GLU A 562 0.22 15.40 -0.14
N TYR A 563 0.05 14.41 -1.02
CA TYR A 563 1.16 13.74 -1.67
C TYR A 563 1.67 14.63 -2.81
N ARG A 564 2.83 15.27 -2.61
CA ARG A 564 3.47 16.04 -3.68
C ARG A 564 3.92 15.09 -4.80
N ASN A 565 3.45 15.33 -6.03
CA ASN A 565 3.97 14.63 -7.20
C ASN A 565 5.39 15.12 -7.52
N ALA A 566 6.14 14.32 -8.28
CA ALA A 566 7.55 14.52 -8.66
C ALA A 566 7.90 15.90 -9.27
N ALA A 567 6.90 16.66 -9.72
CA ALA A 567 7.05 18.00 -10.30
C ALA A 567 6.82 19.17 -9.32
N GLY A 568 6.53 18.92 -8.04
CA GLY A 568 6.29 19.98 -7.04
C GLY A 568 4.98 20.76 -7.22
N GLY A 569 4.12 20.37 -8.16
CA GLY A 569 2.77 20.91 -8.32
C GLY A 569 1.78 20.29 -7.33
N ARG A 570 0.79 21.08 -6.90
CA ARG A 570 -0.41 20.57 -6.22
C ARG A 570 -1.16 19.65 -7.18
N VAL A 571 -1.68 18.55 -6.65
CA VAL A 571 -2.58 17.68 -7.41
C VAL A 571 -3.93 18.39 -7.49
N ASP A 572 -4.15 19.16 -8.55
CA ASP A 572 -5.50 19.58 -8.92
C ASP A 572 -6.26 18.33 -9.39
N GLY A 573 -7.45 18.12 -8.82
CA GLY A 573 -8.20 16.86 -8.79
C GLY A 573 -8.73 16.29 -10.11
N ASP A 574 -8.04 16.51 -11.24
CA ASP A 574 -8.51 16.15 -12.58
C ASP A 574 -7.42 15.50 -13.49
N SER A 575 -6.32 15.04 -12.89
CA SER A 575 -5.34 14.16 -13.53
C SER A 575 -5.53 12.74 -13.01
N ILE A 576 -5.52 11.75 -13.91
CA ILE A 576 -5.88 10.35 -13.61
C ILE A 576 -5.19 9.86 -12.32
N SER A 577 -6.04 9.63 -11.33
CA SER A 577 -5.84 9.06 -10.01
C SER A 577 -4.49 8.35 -9.79
N HIS A 578 -3.55 9.01 -9.11
CA HIS A 578 -2.83 8.27 -8.09
C HIS A 578 -3.89 7.81 -7.10
N THR A 579 -4.24 6.51 -7.15
CA THR A 579 -5.03 5.91 -6.07
C THR A 579 -4.34 6.26 -4.76
N GLU A 580 -5.09 6.69 -3.74
CA GLU A 580 -4.54 7.14 -2.46
C GLU A 580 -3.46 6.16 -1.94
N GLY A 581 -3.64 4.85 -2.13
CA GLY A 581 -2.65 3.82 -1.80
C GLY A 581 -1.29 3.91 -2.52
N GLN A 582 -1.21 4.31 -3.79
CA GLN A 582 0.07 4.52 -4.48
C GLN A 582 0.77 5.78 -3.98
N GLY A 583 0.02 6.88 -3.81
CA GLY A 583 0.55 8.12 -3.25
C GLY A 583 1.13 7.89 -1.86
N PHE A 584 0.39 7.19 -1.00
CA PHE A 584 0.84 6.79 0.33
C PHE A 584 2.12 5.95 0.29
N HIS A 585 2.19 4.93 -0.58
CA HIS A 585 3.38 4.08 -0.68
C HIS A 585 4.65 4.90 -0.99
N TRP A 586 4.59 5.77 -2.02
CA TRP A 586 5.77 6.53 -2.45
C TRP A 586 6.13 7.67 -1.49
N ALA A 587 5.13 8.37 -0.94
CA ALA A 587 5.36 9.51 -0.06
C ALA A 587 5.75 9.11 1.37
N VAL A 588 5.29 7.94 1.84
CA VAL A 588 5.46 7.51 3.24
C VAL A 588 6.33 6.25 3.32
N VAL A 589 5.85 5.13 2.79
CA VAL A 589 6.48 3.81 2.98
C VAL A 589 7.89 3.78 2.38
N ASN A 590 8.03 4.24 1.13
CA ASN A 590 9.33 4.25 0.46
C ASN A 590 10.32 5.18 1.17
N LYS A 591 9.93 6.41 1.50
CA LYS A 591 10.80 7.34 2.25
C LYS A 591 11.26 6.75 3.58
N LEU A 592 10.36 6.15 4.36
CA LEU A 592 10.76 5.47 5.61
C LEU A 592 11.70 4.28 5.36
N SER A 593 11.51 3.54 4.26
CA SER A 593 12.41 2.43 3.90
C SER A 593 13.84 2.88 3.55
N LYS A 594 14.04 4.16 3.19
CA LYS A 594 15.36 4.77 2.95
C LYS A 594 16.07 5.15 4.26
N LEU A 595 15.32 5.36 5.34
CA LEU A 595 15.86 5.67 6.67
C LEU A 595 16.25 4.42 7.47
N VAL A 596 15.74 3.24 7.06
CA VAL A 596 16.02 1.94 7.70
C VAL A 596 17.13 1.17 6.97
N ALA A 597 17.47 1.60 5.76
CA ALA A 597 18.57 1.08 4.95
C ALA A 597 19.90 1.62 5.44
#